data_AF-A0A979GZT9-F1
#
_entry.id   AF-A0A979GZT9-F1
#
_cell.length_a   1.000
_cell.length_b   1.000
_cell.length_c   1.000
_cell.angle_alpha   90.00
_cell.angle_beta   90.00
_cell.angle_gamma   90.00
#
_symmetry.space_group_name_H-M   'P 1'
#
loop_
_entity.id
_entity.type
_entity.pdbx_description
1 polymer ?
#
loop_
_entity_poly.entity_id
_entity_poly.type
_entity_poly.pdbx_seq_one_letter_code
_entity_poly.pdbx_strand_id
1 'polypeptide(L)' 'MGDFVIQYMHMKIETKQQYYEAITAIEAYLQMGLSNLSGEEDSHLNELSKAAEIWEMKEYPMPIKPDFKLY' A
#
# COMPACT_ATOMS: atom_id res chain seq x y z
N MET A 1 -26.32 0.29 -18.70
CA MET A 1 -25.47 -0.13 -17.58
C MET A 1 -24.20 0.67 -17.71
N GLY A 2 -24.12 1.80 -17.02
CA GLY A 2 -22.95 2.67 -17.07
C GLY A 2 -21.95 2.19 -16.05
N ASP A 3 -20.74 1.90 -16.51
CA ASP A 3 -19.59 1.55 -15.67
C ASP A 3 -19.39 2.63 -14.61
N PHE A 4 -19.65 2.26 -13.36
CA PHE A 4 -19.36 3.05 -12.18
C PHE A 4 -17.85 2.95 -11.93
N VAL A 5 -17.06 3.63 -12.77
CA VAL A 5 -15.65 3.88 -12.49
C VAL A 5 -15.62 4.83 -11.29
N ILE A 6 -15.62 4.25 -10.09
CA ILE A 6 -15.27 5.00 -8.88
C ILE A 6 -13.82 5.42 -9.08
N GLN A 7 -13.63 6.66 -9.52
CA GLN A 7 -12.34 7.32 -9.46
C GLN A 7 -12.04 7.56 -7.97
N TYR A 8 -11.55 6.52 -7.29
CA TYR A 8 -10.79 6.73 -6.07
C TYR A 8 -9.58 7.56 -6.48
N MET A 9 -9.44 8.75 -5.91
CA MET A 9 -8.17 9.49 -5.94
C MET A 9 -7.15 8.61 -5.23
N HIS A 10 -6.57 7.64 -5.97
CA HIS A 10 -5.52 6.80 -5.44
C HIS A 10 -4.37 7.74 -5.10
N MET A 11 -4.10 7.87 -3.80
CA MET A 11 -2.84 8.41 -3.34
C MET A 11 -1.72 7.72 -4.12
N LYS A 12 -0.89 8.51 -4.81
CA LYS A 12 0.25 8.02 -5.56
C LYS A 12 1.50 8.32 -4.78
N ILE A 13 2.27 7.29 -4.49
CA ILE A 13 3.60 7.41 -3.93
C ILE A 13 4.56 7.54 -5.12
N GLU A 14 5.28 8.65 -5.18
CA GLU A 14 6.24 8.93 -6.26
C GLU A 14 7.67 8.91 -5.73
N THR A 15 7.85 9.17 -4.44
CA THR A 15 9.15 9.28 -3.80
C THR A 15 9.29 8.29 -2.64
N LYS A 16 10.54 7.96 -2.33
CA LYS A 16 10.88 7.11 -1.18
C LYS A 16 10.46 7.73 0.16
N GLN A 17 10.44 9.06 0.27
CA GLN A 17 9.95 9.74 1.47
C GLN A 17 8.44 9.50 1.66
N GLN A 18 7.65 9.71 0.61
CA GLN A 18 6.20 9.44 0.64
C GLN A 18 5.89 7.97 0.95
N TYR A 19 6.74 7.06 0.47
CA TYR A 19 6.64 5.64 0.82
C TYR A 19 6.82 5.42 2.33
N TYR A 20 7.86 6.01 2.95
CA TYR A 20 8.06 5.88 4.39
C TYR A 20 6.94 6.53 5.22
N GLU A 21 6.41 7.67 4.76
CA GLU A 21 5.25 8.30 5.39
C GLU A 21 4.03 7.38 5.34
N ALA A 22 3.77 6.74 4.18
CA ALA A 22 2.68 5.78 4.01
C ALA A 22 2.86 4.53 4.90
N ILE A 23 4.05 3.94 4.95
CA ILE A 23 4.35 2.80 5.83
C ILE A 23 4.17 3.17 7.30
N THR A 24 4.66 4.34 7.73
CA THR A 24 4.49 4.80 9.12
C THR A 24 3.01 4.92 9.49
N ALA A 25 2.18 5.44 8.57
CA ALA A 25 0.74 5.54 8.78
C ALA A 25 0.06 4.16 8.83
N ILE A 26 0.45 3.24 7.95
CA ILE A 26 -0.03 1.84 7.96
C ILE A 26 0.31 1.17 9.30
N GLU A 27 1.56 1.30 9.76
CA GLU A 27 2.01 0.75 11.04
C GLU A 27 1.21 1.30 12.23
N ALA A 28 0.87 2.58 12.21
CA ALA A 28 0.02 3.18 13.25
C ALA A 28 -1.37 2.52 13.28
N TYR A 29 -2.01 2.31 12.14
CA TYR A 29 -3.30 1.59 12.07
C TYR A 29 -3.19 0.14 12.53
N LEU A 30 -2.11 -0.55 12.18
CA LEU A 30 -1.85 -1.91 12.65
C LEU A 30 -1.67 -1.98 14.17
N GLN A 31 -1.01 -0.99 14.77
CA GLN A 31 -0.84 -0.88 16.23
C GLN A 31 -2.17 -0.63 16.96
N MET A 32 -3.08 0.15 16.37
CA MET A 32 -4.43 0.36 16.91
C MET A 32 -5.27 -0.93 16.90
N GLY A 33 -4.96 -1.83 15.97
CA GLY A 33 -5.65 -3.08 15.75
C GLY A 33 -6.83 -2.93 14.78
N LEU A 34 -6.87 -3.79 13.76
CA LEU A 34 -7.82 -3.68 12.64
C LEU A 34 -9.30 -3.68 13.07
N SER A 35 -9.64 -4.41 14.14
CA SER A 35 -11.01 -4.45 14.67
C SER A 35 -11.48 -3.15 15.34
N ASN A 36 -10.55 -2.24 15.63
CA ASN A 36 -10.81 -0.98 16.33
C ASN A 36 -10.88 0.23 15.38
N LEU A 37 -10.63 0.01 14.08
CA LEU A 37 -10.69 1.08 13.09
C LEU A 37 -12.13 1.43 12.77
N SER A 38 -12.40 2.73 12.67
CA SER A 38 -13.61 3.23 12.02
C SER A 38 -13.60 2.93 10.53
N GLY A 39 -14.76 3.03 9.87
CA GLY A 39 -14.84 2.79 8.43
C GLY A 39 -13.96 3.72 7.59
N GLU A 40 -13.74 4.96 8.05
CA GLU A 40 -12.84 5.91 7.38
C GLU A 40 -11.37 5.51 7.54
N GLU A 41 -10.97 5.09 8.74
CA GLU A 41 -9.60 4.63 9.00
C GLU A 41 -9.28 3.33 8.26
N ASP A 42 -10.22 2.39 8.20
CA ASP A 42 -10.07 1.16 7.41
C ASP A 42 -9.95 1.46 5.91
N SER A 43 -10.77 2.38 5.39
CA SER A 43 -10.68 2.82 4.00
C SER A 43 -9.32 3.48 3.70
N HIS A 44 -8.85 4.35 4.60
CA HIS A 44 -7.57 5.03 4.43
C HIS A 44 -6.39 4.05 4.53
N LEU A 45 -6.43 3.09 5.46
CA LEU A 45 -5.47 2.00 5.53
C LEU A 45 -5.42 1.22 4.21
N ASN A 46 -6.58 0.89 3.62
CA ASN A 46 -6.65 0.19 2.34
C ASN A 46 -6.03 1.00 1.19
N GLU A 47 -6.29 2.31 1.16
CA GLU A 47 -5.70 3.22 0.16
C GLU A 47 -4.18 3.29 0.29
N LEU A 48 -3.65 3.50 1.50
CA LEU A 48 -2.22 3.53 1.77
C LEU A 48 -1.55 2.21 1.40
N SER A 49 -2.17 1.09 1.76
CA SER A 49 -1.64 -0.26 1.50
C SER A 49 -1.52 -0.53 0.00
N LYS A 50 -2.56 -0.18 -0.78
CA LYS A 50 -2.52 -0.30 -2.25
C LYS A 50 -1.48 0.63 -2.87
N ALA A 51 -1.37 1.86 -2.39
CA ALA A 51 -0.38 2.81 -2.89
C ALA A 51 1.05 2.32 -2.66
N ALA A 52 1.32 1.75 -1.48
CA ALA A 52 2.61 1.15 -1.13
C ALA A 52 2.92 -0.07 -2.02
N GLU A 53 1.97 -0.99 -2.18
CA GLU A 53 2.12 -2.18 -3.05
C GLU A 53 2.48 -1.79 -4.49
N ILE A 54 1.76 -0.83 -5.08
CA ILE A 54 2.03 -0.36 -6.46
C ILE A 54 3.44 0.22 -6.57
N TRP A 55 3.88 0.97 -5.56
CA TRP A 55 5.22 1.55 -5.55
C TRP A 55 6.31 0.49 -5.37
N GLU A 56 6.11 -0.47 -4.47
CA GLU A 56 7.02 -1.59 -4.23
C GLU A 56 7.18 -2.47 -5.48
N MET A 57 6.10 -2.76 -6.21
CA MET A 57 6.17 -3.52 -7.45
C MET A 57 7.04 -2.83 -8.51
N LYS A 58 7.08 -1.49 -8.50
CA LYS A 58 7.90 -0.69 -9.42
C LYS A 58 9.36 -0.61 -8.95
N GLU A 59 9.61 -0.35 -7.67
CA GLU A 59 10.95 -0.09 -7.14
C GLU A 59 11.70 -1.37 -6.73
N TYR A 60 10.97 -2.41 -6.35
CA TYR A 60 11.49 -3.71 -5.93
C TYR A 60 10.87 -4.84 -6.77
N PRO A 61 11.09 -4.86 -8.10
CA PRO A 61 10.55 -5.90 -8.96
C PRO A 61 11.12 -7.26 -8.56
N MET A 62 10.23 -8.22 -8.31
CA MET A 62 10.64 -9.60 -8.03
C MET A 62 11.47 -10.15 -9.21
N PRO A 63 12.66 -10.71 -8.98
CA PRO A 63 13.47 -11.25 -10.06
C PRO A 63 12.74 -12.43 -10.71
N ILE A 64 12.58 -12.37 -12.04
CA ILE A 64 11.93 -13.42 -12.85
C ILE A 64 12.61 -14.79 -12.67
N LYS A 65 13.92 -14.77 -12.35
CA LYS A 65 14.70 -15.95 -11.99
C LYS A 65 15.47 -15.67 -10.70
N PRO A 66 14.94 -16.04 -9.53
CA PRO A 66 15.69 -15.88 -8.30
C PRO A 66 16.86 -16.87 -8.29
N ASP A 67 18.08 -16.34 -8.18
CA ASP A 67 19.29 -17.14 -7.95
C ASP A 67 19.40 -17.45 -6.46
N PHE A 68 18.59 -18.41 -5.99
CA PHE A 68 18.70 -18.90 -4.63
C PHE A 68 19.91 -19.85 -4.56
N LYS A 69 21.04 -19.34 -4.08
CA LYS A 69 22.13 -20.21 -3.65
C LYS A 69 21.66 -20.99 -2.41
N LEU A 70 21.38 -22.27 -2.60
CA LEU A 70 21.23 -23.22 -1.49
C LEU A 70 22.60 -23.35 -0.82
N TYR A 71 22.71 -22.87 0.41
CA TYR A 71 23.86 -23.10 1.29
C TYR A 71 23.74 -24.46 1.97
#